data_AF-A0A6N7Q3K4-F1
#
_entry.id   AF-A0A6N7Q3K4-F1
#
_cell.length_a   1.000
_cell.length_b   1.000
_cell.length_c   1.000
_cell.angle_alpha   90.00
_cell.angle_beta   90.00
_cell.angle_gamma   90.00
#
_symmetry.space_group_name_H-M   'P 1'
#
loop_
_entity.id
_entity.type
_entity.pdbx_description
1 polymer ?
#
loop_
_entity_poly.entity_id
_entity_poly.type
_entity_poly.pdbx_seq_one_letter_code
_entity_poly.pdbx_strand_id
1 'polypeptide(L)'
;MGWSIGYDEQWQRDIGYGVPAYCDHPGCDAEIDRGLGHICEDPQCACGKFYCAQHRYDTTAHNHDAPPSREHPLWIEHVLTHSSWQKCRDQNPAKVAPLAAAASASAPEGGSHG
;
A
#
# COMPACT_ATOMS: atom_id res chain seq x y z
N MET A 1 19.71 -7.71 -1.04
CA MET A 1 18.66 -8.12 -0.09
C MET A 1 17.34 -7.95 -0.82
N GLY A 2 16.54 -9.01 -0.94
CA GLY A 2 15.31 -9.02 -1.74
C GLY A 2 14.08 -8.70 -0.90
N TRP A 3 13.07 -8.13 -1.53
CA TRP A 3 11.74 -7.96 -0.94
C TRP A 3 11.04 -9.32 -0.85
N SER A 4 10.45 -9.66 0.29
CA SER A 4 9.58 -10.83 0.43
C SER A 4 8.15 -10.44 0.09
N ILE A 5 7.85 -10.37 -1.21
CA ILE A 5 6.56 -9.88 -1.72
C ILE A 5 5.56 -11.04 -1.84
N GLY A 6 4.42 -10.89 -1.18
CA GLY A 6 3.20 -11.66 -1.42
C GLY A 6 2.14 -10.79 -2.11
N TYR A 7 1.02 -11.40 -2.46
CA TYR A 7 -0.12 -10.68 -3.03
C TYR A 7 -1.38 -10.97 -2.21
N ASP A 8 -2.09 -9.93 -1.84
CA ASP A 8 -3.35 -10.00 -1.13
C ASP A 8 -4.50 -9.95 -2.15
N GLU A 9 -5.23 -11.07 -2.29
CA GLU A 9 -6.35 -11.17 -3.23
C GLU A 9 -7.58 -10.40 -2.76
N GLN A 10 -7.74 -10.17 -1.46
CA GLN A 10 -8.89 -9.46 -0.90
C GLN A 10 -8.86 -7.98 -1.27
N TRP A 11 -7.70 -7.34 -1.09
CA TRP A 11 -7.52 -5.91 -1.39
C TRP A 11 -6.76 -5.64 -2.69
N GLN A 12 -6.38 -6.71 -3.42
CA GLN A 12 -5.70 -6.66 -4.71
C GLN A 12 -4.41 -5.82 -4.69
N ARG A 13 -3.59 -6.00 -3.66
CA ARG A 13 -2.36 -5.23 -3.45
C ARG A 13 -1.18 -6.10 -3.08
N ASP A 14 0.03 -5.58 -3.34
CA ASP A 14 1.25 -6.23 -2.90
C ASP A 14 1.41 -6.08 -1.39
N ILE A 15 1.86 -7.15 -0.73
CA ILE A 15 2.12 -7.21 0.71
C ILE A 15 3.51 -7.77 0.96
N GLY A 16 4.03 -7.57 2.15
CA GLY A 16 5.30 -8.14 2.57
C GLY A 16 6.25 -7.16 3.22
N TYR A 17 7.31 -7.72 3.80
CA TYR A 17 8.34 -6.92 4.45
C TYR A 17 9.02 -6.00 3.44
N GLY A 18 9.00 -4.71 3.79
CA GLY A 18 9.55 -3.63 3.01
C GLY A 18 8.64 -3.08 1.91
N VAL A 19 7.48 -3.67 1.61
CA VAL A 19 6.51 -3.03 0.70
C VAL A 19 5.99 -1.75 1.38
N PRO A 20 6.43 -0.53 0.98
CA PRO A 20 6.07 0.68 1.71
C PRO A 20 4.57 0.94 1.60
N ALA A 21 3.97 1.35 2.70
CA ALA A 21 2.54 1.59 2.80
C ALA A 21 2.23 2.68 3.81
N TYR A 22 1.00 3.17 3.77
CA TYR A 22 0.43 3.94 4.87
C TYR A 22 -0.39 3.03 5.77
N CYS A 23 -0.51 3.42 7.03
CA CYS A 23 -1.44 2.82 7.97
C CYS A 23 -2.86 2.81 7.38
N ASP A 24 -3.55 1.67 7.45
CA ASP A 24 -4.92 1.51 6.95
C ASP A 24 -5.99 2.10 7.89
N HIS A 25 -5.59 2.83 8.94
CA HIS A 25 -6.53 3.56 9.78
C HIS A 25 -6.97 4.84 9.03
N PRO A 26 -8.28 5.09 8.88
CA PRO A 26 -8.76 6.26 8.16
C PRO A 26 -8.16 7.57 8.68
N GLY A 27 -7.51 8.34 7.79
CA GLY A 27 -6.88 9.61 8.12
C GLY A 27 -5.48 9.51 8.74
N CYS A 28 -4.88 8.31 8.79
CA CYS A 28 -3.51 8.12 9.25
C CYS A 28 -2.53 7.96 8.07
N ASP A 29 -1.63 8.92 7.89
CA ASP A 29 -0.53 8.85 6.91
C ASP A 29 0.78 8.31 7.53
N ALA A 30 0.72 7.57 8.64
CA ALA A 30 1.91 6.95 9.21
C ALA A 30 2.49 5.93 8.23
N GLU A 31 3.75 6.11 7.86
CA GLU A 31 4.49 5.21 6.98
C GLU A 31 4.84 3.90 7.72
N ILE A 32 4.55 2.79 7.06
CA ILE A 32 4.78 1.42 7.53
C ILE A 32 5.25 0.56 6.34
N ASP A 33 5.48 -0.73 6.59
CA ASP A 33 5.44 -1.75 5.55
C ASP A 33 4.24 -2.69 5.72
N ARG A 34 3.89 -3.42 4.65
CA ARG A 34 2.82 -4.43 4.69
C ARG A 34 3.34 -5.81 5.15
N GLY A 35 4.29 -5.84 6.07
CA GLY A 35 4.79 -7.04 6.72
C GLY A 35 3.92 -7.46 7.92
N LEU A 36 4.17 -8.67 8.42
CA LEU A 36 3.39 -9.24 9.54
C LEU A 36 3.54 -8.43 10.85
N GLY A 37 4.57 -7.59 10.99
CA GLY A 37 4.70 -6.68 12.13
C GLY A 37 3.62 -5.59 12.19
N HIS A 38 2.90 -5.36 11.10
CA HIS A 38 1.85 -4.35 10.99
C HIS A 38 0.46 -4.95 10.78
N ILE A 39 0.34 -6.26 10.54
CA ILE A 39 -0.96 -6.88 10.25
C ILE A 39 -1.92 -6.76 11.44
N CYS A 40 -3.21 -6.59 11.13
CA CYS A 40 -4.29 -6.81 12.08
C CYS A 40 -4.20 -8.22 12.68
N GLU A 41 -4.08 -8.31 14.00
CA GLU A 41 -3.94 -9.60 14.70
C GLU A 41 -5.26 -10.17 15.21
N ASP A 42 -6.39 -9.46 15.00
CA ASP A 42 -7.69 -9.94 15.45
C ASP A 42 -8.13 -11.16 14.61
N PRO A 43 -8.15 -12.36 15.22
CA PRO A 43 -8.45 -13.60 14.51
C PRO A 43 -9.92 -13.71 14.10
N GLN A 44 -10.82 -12.93 14.71
CA GLN A 44 -12.24 -12.90 14.36
C GLN A 44 -12.51 -11.97 13.19
N CYS A 45 -11.64 -10.98 12.99
CA CYS A 45 -11.77 -9.96 11.98
C CYS A 45 -11.27 -10.41 10.61
N ALA A 46 -10.04 -10.96 10.56
CA ALA A 46 -9.36 -11.34 9.31
C ALA A 46 -9.40 -10.26 8.20
N CYS A 47 -9.39 -8.96 8.54
CA CYS A 47 -9.59 -7.91 7.53
C CYS A 47 -8.41 -7.69 6.55
N GLY A 48 -7.25 -8.32 6.74
CA GLY A 48 -6.11 -8.19 5.82
C GLY A 48 -5.46 -6.79 5.78
N LYS A 49 -5.71 -5.95 6.79
CA LYS A 49 -5.17 -4.58 6.88
C LYS A 49 -3.91 -4.48 7.73
N PHE A 50 -3.16 -3.40 7.50
CA PHE A 50 -1.89 -3.11 8.15
C PHE A 50 -1.95 -1.77 8.88
N TYR A 51 -1.48 -1.73 10.12
CA TYR A 51 -1.58 -0.59 11.02
C TYR A 51 -0.22 -0.23 11.62
N CYS A 52 -0.01 1.06 11.86
CA CYS A 52 1.12 1.53 12.66
C CYS A 52 0.95 1.07 14.13
N ALA A 53 2.03 1.11 14.91
CA ALA A 53 2.00 0.66 16.31
C ALA A 53 0.89 1.32 17.15
N GLN A 54 0.57 2.59 16.88
CA GLN A 54 -0.50 3.29 17.58
C GLN A 54 -1.88 2.68 17.30
N HIS A 55 -2.23 2.47 16.04
CA HIS A 55 -3.56 1.97 15.66
C HIS A 55 -3.69 0.45 15.73
N ARG A 56 -2.58 -0.28 15.85
CA ARG A 56 -2.59 -1.73 16.05
C ARG A 56 -3.04 -2.13 17.45
N TYR A 57 -2.70 -1.32 18.46
CA TYR A 57 -3.05 -1.55 19.87
C TYR A 57 -4.15 -0.62 20.38
N ASP A 58 -4.72 0.19 19.51
CA ASP A 58 -5.84 1.04 19.88
C ASP A 58 -7.07 0.16 20.19
N THR A 59 -7.75 0.50 21.29
CA THR A 59 -9.04 -0.10 21.68
C THR A 59 -10.20 0.43 20.84
N THR A 60 -9.99 1.51 20.08
CA THR A 60 -10.96 2.02 19.12
C THR A 60 -11.28 0.93 18.10
N ALA A 61 -12.57 0.69 17.87
CA ALA A 61 -13.01 -0.22 16.81
C ALA A 61 -12.43 0.26 15.47
N HIS A 62 -11.51 -0.50 14.89
CA HIS A 62 -11.00 -0.21 13.56
C HIS A 62 -12.03 -0.67 12.53
N ASN A 63 -12.37 0.20 11.58
CA ASN A 63 -13.42 -0.07 10.62
C ASN A 63 -12.96 -1.13 9.60
N HIS A 64 -13.58 -2.31 9.64
CA HIS A 64 -13.24 -3.42 8.73
C HIS A 64 -13.80 -3.23 7.32
N ASP A 65 -14.91 -2.50 7.18
CA ASP A 65 -15.62 -2.30 5.91
C ASP A 65 -14.98 -1.21 5.05
N ALA A 66 -14.24 -0.28 5.68
CA ALA A 66 -13.52 0.75 4.95
C ALA A 66 -12.46 0.11 4.02
N PRO A 67 -12.20 0.64 2.82
CA PRO A 67 -11.06 0.19 2.04
C PRO A 67 -9.74 0.52 2.78
N PRO A 68 -8.64 -0.19 2.47
CA PRO A 68 -7.32 0.19 2.94
C PRO A 68 -6.89 1.56 2.42
N SER A 69 -5.82 2.08 3.02
CA SER A 69 -5.24 3.35 2.60
C SER A 69 -4.66 3.28 1.19
N ARG A 70 -4.49 4.45 0.59
CA ARG A 70 -3.88 4.62 -0.73
C ARG A 70 -2.49 3.96 -0.81
N GLU A 71 -2.07 3.67 -2.03
CA GLU A 71 -0.73 3.15 -2.29
C GLU A 71 0.35 4.19 -1.96
N HIS A 72 1.50 3.69 -1.49
CA HIS A 72 2.62 4.55 -1.12
C HIS A 72 3.36 5.03 -2.38
N PRO A 73 3.69 6.33 -2.52
CA PRO A 73 4.37 6.85 -3.71
C PRO A 73 5.67 6.10 -4.04
N LEU A 74 6.49 5.78 -3.03
CA LEU A 74 7.71 4.98 -3.24
C LEU A 74 7.42 3.58 -3.80
N TRP A 75 6.31 2.96 -3.40
CA TRP A 75 5.91 1.66 -3.95
C TRP A 75 5.45 1.78 -5.39
N ILE A 76 4.62 2.78 -5.67
CA ILE A 76 4.15 3.09 -7.03
C ILE A 76 5.35 3.33 -7.96
N GLU A 77 6.30 4.19 -7.56
CA GLU A 77 7.52 4.46 -8.32
C GLU A 77 8.31 3.18 -8.56
N HIS A 78 8.52 2.36 -7.52
CA HIS A 78 9.26 1.11 -7.64
C HIS A 78 8.62 0.16 -8.66
N VAL A 79 7.31 -0.09 -8.56
CA VAL A 79 6.59 -0.99 -9.47
C VAL A 79 6.64 -0.47 -10.91
N LEU A 80 6.51 0.85 -11.11
CA LEU A 80 6.44 1.45 -12.44
C LEU A 80 7.81 1.58 -13.12
N THR A 81 8.89 1.80 -12.38
CA THR A 81 10.19 2.20 -12.95
C THR A 81 11.27 1.14 -12.80
N HIS A 82 11.23 0.32 -11.74
CA HIS A 82 12.32 -0.61 -11.46
C HIS A 82 12.37 -1.71 -12.53
N SER A 83 13.58 -1.99 -13.02
CA SER A 83 13.79 -2.91 -14.16
C SER A 83 13.38 -4.35 -13.84
N SER A 84 13.55 -4.80 -12.59
CA SER A 84 13.12 -6.13 -12.15
C SER A 84 11.61 -6.36 -12.26
N TRP A 85 10.81 -5.29 -12.37
CA TRP A 85 9.36 -5.35 -12.47
C TRP A 85 8.84 -5.29 -13.91
N GLN A 86 9.71 -5.19 -14.92
CA GLN A 86 9.30 -5.11 -16.33
C GLN A 86 8.36 -6.25 -16.72
N LYS A 87 8.74 -7.50 -16.42
CA LYS A 87 7.90 -8.67 -16.70
C LYS A 87 6.53 -8.59 -16.02
N CYS A 88 6.47 -8.11 -14.79
CA CYS A 88 5.20 -7.94 -14.08
C CYS A 88 4.32 -6.91 -14.80
N ARG A 89 4.90 -5.78 -15.23
CA ARG A 89 4.15 -4.75 -15.97
C ARG A 89 3.62 -5.25 -17.31
N ASP A 90 4.44 -5.99 -18.04
CA ASP A 90 4.05 -6.55 -19.35
C ASP A 90 2.92 -7.58 -19.22
N GLN A 91 2.92 -8.36 -18.14
CA GLN A 91 1.96 -9.46 -17.92
C GLN A 91 0.70 -9.05 -17.16
N ASN A 92 0.72 -7.92 -16.44
CA ASN A 92 -0.37 -7.50 -15.55
C ASN A 92 -0.80 -6.04 -15.80
N PRO A 93 -1.20 -5.68 -17.04
CA PRO A 93 -1.57 -4.30 -17.36
C PRO A 93 -2.72 -3.77 -16.49
N ALA A 94 -3.67 -4.65 -16.11
CA ALA A 94 -4.77 -4.30 -15.22
C ALA A 94 -4.32 -3.91 -13.80
N LYS A 95 -3.20 -4.46 -13.31
CA LYS A 95 -2.58 -4.08 -12.03
C LYS A 95 -1.80 -2.77 -12.15
N VAL A 96 -1.17 -2.53 -13.29
CA VAL A 96 -0.33 -1.35 -13.52
C VAL A 96 -1.16 -0.09 -13.75
N ALA A 97 -2.28 -0.20 -14.47
CA ALA A 97 -3.14 0.93 -14.80
C ALA A 97 -3.56 1.80 -13.59
N PRO A 98 -4.07 1.23 -12.46
CA PRO A 98 -4.42 2.04 -11.29
C PRO A 98 -3.20 2.69 -10.63
N LEU A 99 -2.03 2.03 -10.62
CA LEU A 99 -0.81 2.61 -10.07
C LEU A 99 -0.31 3.80 -10.90
N ALA A 100 -0.40 3.70 -12.23
CA ALA A 100 -0.05 4.80 -13.14
C ALA A 100 -1.02 5.99 -12.99
N ALA A 101 -2.31 5.72 -12.80
CA ALA A 101 -3.30 6.75 -12.50
C ALA A 101 -3.01 7.45 -11.16
N ALA A 102 -2.67 6.69 -10.11
CA ALA A 102 -2.30 7.23 -8.81
C ALA A 102 -1.01 8.07 -8.85
N ALA A 103 -0.01 7.65 -9.63
CA ALA A 103 1.22 8.42 -9.86
C ALA A 103 0.92 9.79 -10.50
N SER A 104 0.03 9.79 -11.51
CA SER A 104 -0.35 11.00 -12.25
C SER A 104 -1.15 11.98 -11.37
N ALA A 105 -1.97 11.46 -10.45
CA ALA A 105 -2.73 12.27 -9.49
C ALA A 105 -1.88 12.85 -8.34
N SER A 106 -0.69 12.30 -8.11
CA SER A 106 0.21 12.71 -7.03
C SER A 106 1.32 13.67 -7.48
N ALA A 107 1.38 14.02 -8.77
CA ALA A 107 2.32 15.01 -9.26
C ALA A 107 1.92 16.40 -8.73
N PRO A 108 2.83 17.16 -8.10
CA PRO A 108 2.51 18.53 -7.71
C PRO A 108 2.24 19.33 -8.99
N GLU A 109 1.10 20.00 -9.05
CA GLU A 109 0.83 20.99 -10.10
C GLU A 109 2.00 21.97 -10.10
N GLY A 110 2.82 21.90 -11.15
CA GLY A 110 3.95 22.80 -11.34
C GLY A 110 3.45 24.22 -11.36
N GLY A 111 3.64 24.92 -10.25
CA GLY A 111 3.40 26.36 -10.14
C GLY A 111 4.31 27.09 -11.12
N SER A 112 3.77 27.37 -12.30
CA SER A 112 4.29 28.40 -13.20
C SER A 112 4.01 29.75 -12.55
N HIS A 113 5.00 30.29 -11.83
CA HIS A 113 5.04 31.73 -11.53
C HIS A 113 5.96 32.36 -12.58
N GLY A 114 5.36 33.23 -13.39
CA GLY A 114 6.04 34.03 -14.42
C GLY A 114 6.75 35.27 -13.88
#